data_AF-A0AAV3UFD3-F1
#
_entry.id   AF-A0AAV3UFD3-F1
#
_cell.length_a   1.000
_cell.length_b   1.000
_cell.length_c   1.000
_cell.angle_alpha   90.00
_cell.angle_beta   90.00
_cell.angle_gamma   90.00
#
_symmetry.space_group_name_H-M   'P 1'
#
loop_
_entity.id
_entity.type
_entity.pdbx_description
1 polymer ?
#
loop_
_entity_poly.entity_id
_entity_poly.type
_entity_poly.pdbx_seq_one_letter_code
_entity_poly.pdbx_strand_id
1 'polypeptide(L)'
;MSAAKSHEGVGANCPTCPWCDERIDQQATDIRISSPGRCPPSHTWHLHVECAGQWRDFVSHLRTLAGRGAFGTLVEGPLSGDVNEMVEWNDS
;
A
#
# COMPACT_ATOMS: atom_id res chain seq x y z
N MET A 1 -35.25 30.06 23.62
CA MET A 1 -34.45 28.89 24.03
C MET A 1 -34.45 27.93 22.85
N SER A 2 -33.45 28.06 21.97
CA SER A 2 -33.41 27.29 20.71
C SER A 2 -32.51 26.08 20.90
N ALA A 3 -33.07 24.90 20.59
CA ALA A 3 -32.46 23.60 20.74
C ALA A 3 -31.09 23.52 20.07
N ALA A 4 -30.07 23.14 20.85
CA ALA A 4 -28.78 22.73 20.33
C ALA A 4 -28.98 21.44 19.54
N LYS A 5 -29.03 21.56 18.22
CA LYS A 5 -29.07 20.46 17.26
C LYS A 5 -27.73 19.73 17.37
N SER A 6 -27.77 18.51 17.90
CA SER A 6 -26.64 17.60 18.01
C SER A 6 -25.87 17.55 16.69
N HIS A 7 -24.61 18.01 16.72
CA HIS A 7 -23.65 17.70 15.68
C HIS A 7 -23.31 16.21 15.82
N GLU A 8 -24.09 15.34 15.17
CA GLU A 8 -23.58 14.05 14.74
C GLU A 8 -22.48 14.34 13.70
N GLY A 9 -21.26 14.49 14.20
CA GLY A 9 -20.08 14.66 13.38
C GLY A 9 -19.90 13.41 12.52
N VAL A 10 -20.21 13.55 11.24
CA VAL A 10 -19.73 12.79 10.09
C VAL A 10 -18.61 11.85 10.53
N GLY A 11 -18.90 10.55 10.62
CA GLY A 11 -17.88 9.54 10.86
C GLY A 11 -16.84 9.67 9.75
N ALA A 12 -15.73 10.34 10.05
CA ALA A 12 -14.73 10.61 9.04
C ALA A 12 -14.19 9.24 8.61
N ASN A 13 -14.39 8.92 7.33
CA ASN A 13 -13.96 7.66 6.76
C ASN A 13 -12.43 7.66 6.76
N CYS A 14 -11.83 7.19 7.86
CA CYS A 14 -10.40 6.92 7.93
C CYS A 14 -10.04 5.97 6.78
N PRO A 15 -9.04 6.31 5.94
CA PRO A 15 -8.60 5.40 4.91
C PRO A 15 -7.99 4.15 5.54
N THR A 16 -8.08 3.04 4.82
CA THR A 16 -7.38 1.80 5.18
C THR A 16 -6.02 1.80 4.49
N CYS A 17 -4.97 1.49 5.26
CA CYS A 17 -3.63 1.31 4.72
C CYS A 17 -3.60 0.02 3.88
N PRO A 18 -3.31 0.09 2.58
CA PRO A 18 -3.32 -1.10 1.71
C PRO A 18 -2.12 -2.02 1.91
N TRP A 19 -1.20 -1.68 2.81
CA TRP A 19 0.01 -2.47 3.08
C TRP A 19 -0.20 -3.46 4.23
N CYS A 20 -0.92 -3.03 5.28
CA CYS A 20 -1.20 -3.85 6.47
C CYS A 20 -2.68 -4.11 6.70
N ASP A 21 -3.56 -3.58 5.85
CA ASP A 21 -5.03 -3.64 5.95
C ASP A 21 -5.64 -3.00 7.22
N GLU A 22 -4.85 -2.25 8.00
CA GLU A 22 -5.32 -1.53 9.17
C GLU A 22 -5.79 -0.10 8.84
N ARG A 23 -6.69 0.44 9.68
CA ARG A 23 -7.17 1.82 9.52
C ARG A 23 -6.08 2.83 9.88
N ILE A 24 -6.05 3.94 9.16
CA ILE A 24 -5.16 5.06 9.45
C ILE A 24 -5.91 6.04 10.35
N ASP A 25 -5.37 6.28 11.55
CA ASP A 25 -5.98 7.22 12.49
C ASP A 25 -6.02 8.64 11.91
N GLN A 26 -7.15 9.32 12.06
CA GLN A 26 -7.35 10.69 11.57
C GLN A 26 -6.36 11.72 12.12
N GLN A 27 -5.76 11.42 13.28
CA GLN A 27 -4.79 12.30 13.94
C GLN A 27 -3.34 11.87 13.68
N ALA A 28 -3.12 10.70 13.07
CA ALA A 28 -1.80 10.23 12.73
C ALA A 28 -1.33 10.86 11.41
N THR A 29 -0.03 11.11 11.31
CA THR A 29 0.58 11.48 10.03
C THR A 29 0.60 10.27 9.09
N ASP A 30 0.15 10.48 7.86
CA ASP A 30 0.15 9.46 6.81
C ASP A 30 0.99 9.90 5.61
N ILE A 31 1.38 8.93 4.78
CA ILE A 31 2.14 9.15 3.56
C ILE A 31 1.28 8.81 2.35
N ARG A 32 1.28 9.71 1.37
CA ARG A 32 0.53 9.55 0.13
C ARG A 32 1.42 9.04 -0.98
N ILE A 33 1.03 7.92 -1.59
CA ILE A 33 1.69 7.32 -2.76
C ILE A 33 0.79 7.52 -3.96
N SER A 34 1.34 7.99 -5.08
CA SER A 34 0.59 8.23 -6.32
C SER A 34 1.31 7.64 -7.52
N SER A 35 0.55 7.25 -8.55
CA SER A 35 1.13 6.76 -9.80
C SER A 35 1.99 7.85 -10.47
N PRO A 36 3.22 7.53 -10.90
CA PRO A 36 4.08 8.50 -11.58
C PRO A 36 3.52 8.89 -12.96
N GLY A 37 3.76 10.14 -13.38
CA GLY A 37 3.56 10.57 -14.77
C GLY A 37 2.17 11.09 -15.13
N ARG A 38 1.25 11.29 -14.18
CA ARG A 38 -0.04 11.95 -14.43
C ARG A 38 -0.31 13.06 -13.41
N CYS A 39 -0.67 14.24 -13.90
CA CYS A 39 -1.16 15.38 -13.11
C CYS A 39 -2.56 15.78 -13.62
N PRO A 40 -3.63 15.56 -12.84
CA PRO A 40 -3.64 14.92 -11.51
C PRO A 40 -3.39 13.41 -11.59
N PRO A 41 -2.88 12.79 -10.50
CA PRO A 41 -2.72 11.34 -10.43
C PRO A 41 -4.10 10.67 -10.52
N SER A 42 -4.19 9.55 -11.23
CA SER A 42 -5.45 8.78 -11.36
C SER A 42 -5.84 8.11 -10.05
N HIS A 43 -4.85 7.71 -9.24
CA HIS A 43 -5.06 7.12 -7.93
C HIS A 43 -3.97 7.58 -6.96
N THR A 44 -4.41 7.81 -5.72
CA THR A 44 -3.55 8.10 -4.58
C THR A 44 -3.94 7.19 -3.44
N TRP A 45 -2.96 6.54 -2.83
CA TRP A 45 -3.13 5.67 -1.67
C TRP A 45 -2.50 6.30 -0.44
N HIS A 46 -3.09 6.03 0.72
CA HIS A 46 -2.65 6.52 2.02
C HIS A 46 -2.06 5.33 2.78
N LEU A 47 -0.85 5.49 3.32
CA LEU A 47 -0.16 4.48 4.11
C LEU A 47 0.29 5.09 5.45
N HIS A 48 0.37 4.27 6.51
CA HIS A 48 1.12 4.66 7.71
C HIS A 48 2.58 4.92 7.36
N VAL A 49 3.25 5.78 8.14
CA VAL A 49 4.66 6.14 7.91
C VAL A 49 5.57 4.90 7.86
N GLU A 50 5.37 3.94 8.77
CA GLU A 50 6.15 2.71 8.80
C GLU A 50 5.89 1.83 7.57
N CYS A 51 4.62 1.64 7.21
CA CYS A 51 4.21 0.90 6.02
C CYS A 51 4.79 1.51 4.75
N ALA A 52 4.84 2.84 4.65
CA ALA A 52 5.48 3.53 3.52
C ALA A 52 7.00 3.27 3.47
N GLY A 53 7.66 3.15 4.62
CA GLY A 53 9.06 2.74 4.72
C GLY A 53 9.29 1.33 4.17
N GLN A 54 8.51 0.36 4.67
CA GLN A 54 8.58 -1.03 4.22
C GLN A 54 8.29 -1.17 2.71
N TRP A 55 7.27 -0.47 2.22
CA TRP A 55 6.93 -0.42 0.79
C TRP A 55 8.09 0.10 -0.06
N ARG A 56 8.76 1.18 0.37
CA ARG A 56 9.90 1.75 -0.36
C ARG A 56 11.07 0.76 -0.43
N ASP A 57 11.35 0.07 0.66
CA ASP A 57 12.45 -0.89 0.75
C ASP A 57 12.15 -2.11 -0.12
N PHE A 58 10.90 -2.60 -0.11
CA PHE A 58 10.42 -3.62 -1.04
C PHE A 58 10.62 -3.21 -2.50
N VAL A 59 10.19 -2.00 -2.91
CA VAL A 59 10.36 -1.50 -4.29
C VAL A 59 11.84 -1.43 -4.69
N SER A 60 12.72 -1.06 -3.75
CA SER A 60 14.16 -1.00 -3.99
C SER A 60 14.77 -2.38 -4.25
N HIS A 61 14.38 -3.38 -3.47
CA HIS A 61 14.77 -4.77 -3.71
C HIS A 61 14.21 -5.30 -5.03
N LEU A 62 12.93 -5.03 -5.31
CA LEU A 62 12.27 -5.46 -6.54
C LEU A 62 12.99 -4.92 -7.79
N ARG A 63 13.38 -3.64 -7.77
CA ARG A 63 14.18 -3.02 -8.86
C ARG A 63 15.53 -3.69 -9.04
N THR A 64 16.19 -4.05 -7.94
CA THR A 64 17.48 -4.74 -7.97
C THR A 64 17.35 -6.13 -8.61
N LEU A 65 16.32 -6.88 -8.23
CA LEU A 65 16.03 -8.20 -8.79
C LEU A 65 15.65 -8.13 -10.27
N ALA A 66 14.79 -7.18 -10.63
CA ALA A 66 14.42 -6.90 -12.02
C ALA A 66 15.66 -6.61 -12.88
N GLY A 67 16.57 -5.77 -12.38
CA GLY A 67 17.84 -5.44 -13.05
C GLY A 67 18.78 -6.63 -13.24
N ARG A 68 18.58 -7.74 -12.51
CA ARG A 68 19.33 -8.99 -12.66
C ARG A 68 18.64 -10.02 -13.57
N GLY A 69 17.58 -9.61 -14.27
CA GLY A 69 16.83 -10.48 -15.19
C GLY A 69 15.74 -11.32 -14.52
N ALA A 70 15.50 -11.15 -13.21
CA ALA A 70 14.47 -11.89 -12.48
C ALA A 70 13.06 -11.26 -12.56
N PHE A 71 12.85 -10.28 -13.45
CA PHE A 71 11.60 -9.51 -13.52
C PHE A 71 10.38 -10.40 -13.77
N GLY A 72 10.42 -11.28 -14.77
CA GLY A 72 9.29 -12.16 -15.08
C GLY A 72 8.94 -13.09 -13.92
N THR A 73 9.95 -13.72 -13.31
CA THR A 73 9.73 -14.69 -12.21
C THR A 73 9.28 -14.04 -10.91
N LEU A 74 9.88 -12.91 -10.51
CA LEU A 74 9.66 -12.34 -9.17
C LEU A 74 8.68 -11.16 -9.15
N VAL A 75 8.27 -10.66 -10.32
CA VAL A 75 7.30 -9.56 -10.42
C VAL A 75 6.06 -10.00 -11.17
N GLU A 76 6.19 -10.48 -12.41
CA GLU A 76 5.01 -10.83 -13.22
C GLU A 76 4.36 -12.14 -12.77
N GLY A 77 5.16 -13.12 -12.35
CA GLY A 77 4.68 -14.40 -11.84
C GLY A 77 3.67 -14.25 -10.69
N PRO A 78 4.04 -13.61 -9.57
CA PRO A 78 3.13 -13.36 -8.45
C PRO A 78 1.85 -12.59 -8.81
N LEU A 79 1.89 -11.78 -9.88
CA LEU A 79 0.74 -11.03 -10.35
C LEU A 79 -0.19 -11.85 -11.26
N SER A 80 0.29 -12.97 -11.79
CA SER A 80 -0.42 -13.79 -12.79
C SER A 80 -0.94 -15.13 -12.24
N GLY A 81 -0.53 -15.55 -11.05
CA GLY A 81 -0.91 -16.84 -10.45
C GLY A 81 -0.72 -16.91 -8.93
N ASP A 82 -0.95 -18.10 -8.36
CA ASP A 82 -0.70 -18.35 -6.93
C ASP A 82 0.82 -18.47 -6.68
N VAL A 83 1.35 -17.59 -5.83
CA VAL A 83 2.77 -17.57 -5.46
C VAL A 83 3.22 -18.91 -4.88
N ASN A 84 2.34 -19.66 -4.21
CA ASN A 84 2.69 -20.95 -3.63
C ASN A 84 3.02 -22.01 -4.69
N GLU A 85 2.49 -21.88 -5.92
CA GLU A 85 2.84 -22.77 -7.04
C GLU A 85 4.23 -22.44 -7.62
N MET A 86 4.79 -21.28 -7.28
CA MET A 86 6.09 -20.81 -7.79
C MET A 86 7.26 -21.06 -6.82
N VAL A 87 6.97 -21.52 -5.60
CA VAL A 87 7.98 -21.69 -4.54
C VAL A 87 8.24 -23.16 -4.30
N GLU A 88 9.46 -23.59 -4.63
CA GLU A 88 9.98 -24.89 -4.22
C GLU A 88 10.81 -24.72 -2.94
N TRP A 89 10.35 -25.32 -1.85
CA TRP A 89 11.09 -25.36 -0.59
C TRP A 89 12.08 -26.53 -0.64
N ASN A 90 13.37 -26.23 -0.45
CA ASN A 90 14.35 -27.28 -0.16
C ASN A 90 14.25 -27.62 1.32
N ASP A 91 13.50 -28.66 1.66
CA ASP A 91 13.55 -29.26 2.99
C ASP A 91 14.96 -29.83 3.19
N SER A 92 15.74 -29.15 4.05
CA SER A 92 17.06 -29.63 4.52
C SER A 92 16.92 -30.40 5.82
#